data_AF-A0A5B7UUS3-F1
#
_entry.id   AF-A0A5B7UUS3-F1
#
_cell.length_a   1.000
_cell.length_b   1.000
_cell.length_c   1.000
_cell.angle_alpha   90.00
_cell.angle_beta   90.00
_cell.angle_gamma   90.00
#
_symmetry.space_group_name_H-M   'P 1'
#
loop_
_entity.id
_entity.type
_entity.pdbx_description
1 polymer ?
#
loop_
_entity_poly.entity_id
_entity_poly.type
_entity_poly.pdbx_seq_one_letter_code
_entity_poly.pdbx_strand_id
1 'polypeptide(L)'
;MPDDSADHARRLLRRAENPASVDRPGEDMARLLRAAFAHQITQAFGRSGLTGEARLGFSLYEHAFLLFDGSEVSLWEVEHTATTDGRHMCEVYVSERAARAAMERRARAFPVTRSR
;
A
#
# COMPACT_ATOMS: atom_id res chain seq x y z
N MET A 1 12.71 19.80 5.39
CA MET A 1 11.65 20.23 4.45
C MET A 1 10.53 19.21 4.55
N PRO A 2 9.25 19.60 4.50
CA PRO A 2 8.20 18.64 4.20
C PRO A 2 8.60 17.91 2.93
N ASP A 3 8.36 16.61 2.89
CA ASP A 3 8.65 15.84 1.70
C ASP A 3 7.84 16.38 0.52
N ASP A 4 8.49 16.57 -0.62
CA ASP A 4 7.76 16.95 -1.83
C ASP A 4 6.80 15.81 -2.18
N SER A 5 5.52 16.13 -2.43
CA SER A 5 4.48 15.12 -2.64
C SER A 5 4.77 14.26 -3.86
N ALA A 6 5.40 14.83 -4.89
CA ALA A 6 5.91 14.09 -6.03
C ALA A 6 7.06 13.13 -5.67
N ASP A 7 7.94 13.52 -4.74
CA ASP A 7 9.02 12.65 -4.26
C ASP A 7 8.48 11.51 -3.38
N HIS A 8 7.50 11.80 -2.53
CA HIS A 8 6.77 10.78 -1.76
C HIS A 8 6.17 9.71 -2.66
N ALA A 9 5.41 10.12 -3.69
CA ALA A 9 4.87 9.20 -4.69
C ALA A 9 5.97 8.37 -5.36
N ARG A 10 7.06 9.03 -5.76
CA ARG A 10 8.21 8.38 -6.41
C ARG A 10 8.86 7.32 -5.53
N ARG A 11 9.03 7.58 -4.23
CA ARG A 11 9.59 6.60 -3.28
C ARG A 11 8.62 5.46 -3.01
N LEU A 12 7.33 5.76 -2.86
CA LEU A 12 6.27 4.76 -2.69
C LEU A 12 6.28 3.74 -3.86
N LEU A 13 6.31 4.22 -5.10
CA LEU A 13 6.34 3.35 -6.28
C LEU A 13 7.64 2.56 -6.42
N ARG A 14 8.77 3.10 -5.95
CA ARG A 14 10.06 2.39 -6.00
C ARG A 14 10.18 1.24 -5.01
N ARG A 15 9.58 1.37 -3.83
CA ARG A 15 9.56 0.28 -2.83
C ARG A 15 8.52 -0.79 -3.14
N ALA A 16 7.60 -0.52 -4.07
CA ALA A 16 6.50 -1.41 -4.40
C ALA A 16 6.99 -2.67 -5.14
N GLU A 17 6.94 -3.80 -4.46
CA GLU A 17 7.30 -5.13 -4.95
C GLU A 17 6.03 -5.91 -5.37
N ASN A 18 5.23 -5.30 -6.24
CA ASN A 18 4.00 -5.92 -6.75
C ASN A 18 4.31 -7.10 -7.69
N PRO A 19 3.61 -8.24 -7.54
CA PRO A 19 3.52 -9.23 -8.62
C PRO A 19 2.96 -8.57 -9.89
N ALA A 20 3.36 -9.07 -11.07
CA ALA A 20 2.81 -8.60 -12.34
C ALA A 20 1.28 -8.75 -12.33
N SER A 21 0.58 -7.62 -12.20
CA SER A 21 -0.88 -7.53 -12.08
C SER A 21 -1.35 -6.25 -12.75
N VAL A 22 -2.60 -6.25 -13.22
CA VAL A 22 -3.24 -5.08 -13.84
C VAL A 22 -3.52 -3.96 -12.84
N ASP A 23 -3.59 -4.28 -11.55
CA ASP A 23 -3.91 -3.34 -10.48
C ASP A 23 -2.68 -2.63 -9.91
N ARG A 24 -1.47 -2.95 -10.39
CA ARG A 24 -0.25 -2.24 -10.00
C ARG A 24 -0.22 -0.85 -10.67
N PRO A 25 0.26 0.20 -10.00
CA PRO A 25 0.49 1.50 -10.62
C PRO A 25 1.41 1.36 -11.84
N GLY A 26 0.89 1.71 -13.01
CA GLY A 26 1.64 1.74 -14.25
C GLY A 26 2.43 3.04 -14.42
N GLU A 27 3.12 3.16 -15.57
CA GLU A 27 3.85 4.38 -15.92
C GLU A 27 2.93 5.61 -15.94
N ASP A 28 1.71 5.49 -16.45
CA ASP A 28 0.79 6.63 -16.52
C ASP A 28 0.44 7.19 -15.13
N MET A 29 0.27 6.30 -14.14
CA MET A 29 0.08 6.71 -12.74
C MET A 29 1.33 7.42 -12.20
N ALA A 30 2.52 6.88 -12.48
CA ALA A 30 3.78 7.52 -12.11
C ALA A 30 3.97 8.89 -12.80
N ARG A 31 3.48 9.06 -14.03
CA ARG A 31 3.50 10.33 -14.75
C ARG A 31 2.55 11.35 -14.13
N LEU A 32 1.34 10.92 -13.79
CA LEU A 32 0.32 11.74 -13.14
C LEU A 32 0.80 12.26 -11.78
N LEU A 33 1.40 11.40 -10.97
CA LEU A 33 1.86 11.75 -9.61
C LEU A 33 3.03 12.75 -9.58
N ARG A 34 3.66 13.06 -10.71
CA ARG A 34 4.61 14.18 -10.79
C ARG A 34 3.94 15.55 -10.62
N ALA A 35 2.62 15.63 -10.79
CA ALA A 35 1.82 16.83 -10.57
C ALA A 35 1.25 16.92 -9.15
N ALA A 36 1.61 16.00 -8.24
CA ALA A 36 1.15 16.03 -6.86
C ALA A 36 1.84 17.14 -6.08
N PHE A 37 1.06 17.99 -5.41
CA PHE A 37 1.59 19.08 -4.58
C PHE A 37 1.27 18.91 -3.09
N ALA A 38 0.26 18.12 -2.74
CA ALA A 38 -0.02 17.70 -1.38
C ALA A 38 -0.27 16.19 -1.32
N HIS A 39 -0.01 15.58 -0.16
CA HIS A 39 -0.36 14.20 0.10
C HIS A 39 -0.81 14.02 1.55
N GLN A 40 -1.62 13.00 1.80
CA GLN A 40 -2.00 12.54 3.12
C GLN A 40 -1.85 11.02 3.19
N ILE A 41 -1.39 10.52 4.34
CA ILE A 41 -1.24 9.08 4.58
C ILE A 41 -2.20 8.69 5.70
N THR A 42 -3.12 7.78 5.40
CA THR A 42 -4.13 7.31 6.35
C THR A 42 -4.04 5.80 6.50
N GLN A 43 -3.95 5.29 7.73
CA GLN A 43 -4.00 3.85 7.97
C GLN A 43 -5.46 3.36 7.95
N ALA A 44 -5.83 2.60 6.92
CA ALA A 44 -7.18 2.06 6.72
C ALA A 44 -7.40 0.70 7.39
N PHE A 45 -6.33 -0.07 7.64
CA PHE A 45 -6.38 -1.35 8.36
C PHE A 45 -5.06 -1.61 9.11
N GLY A 46 -5.12 -2.33 10.24
CA GLY A 46 -3.95 -2.68 11.06
C GLY A 46 -3.70 -1.76 12.26
N ARG A 47 -4.59 -0.80 12.55
CA ARG A 47 -4.51 0.05 13.74
C ARG A 47 -4.92 -0.77 14.98
N SER A 48 -3.93 -1.37 15.64
CA SER A 48 -4.12 -2.11 16.90
C SER A 48 -4.39 -1.14 18.06
N GLY A 49 -5.64 -0.76 18.25
CA GLY A 49 -6.14 -0.19 19.49
C GLY A 49 -7.21 -1.12 20.05
N LEU A 50 -6.82 -2.00 20.98
CA LEU A 50 -7.70 -2.89 21.76
C LEU A 50 -8.16 -4.18 21.06
N THR A 51 -7.89 -5.29 21.75
CA THR A 51 -8.50 -6.63 21.64
C THR A 51 -8.35 -7.41 20.33
N GLY A 52 -7.39 -8.34 20.32
CA GLY A 52 -7.58 -9.68 19.74
C GLY A 52 -7.11 -9.95 18.31
N GLU A 53 -6.95 -8.93 17.47
CA GLU A 53 -6.68 -9.12 16.03
C GLU A 53 -5.24 -8.81 15.58
N ALA A 54 -4.27 -8.88 16.50
CA ALA A 54 -2.83 -8.76 16.19
C ALA A 54 -2.26 -10.00 15.46
N ARG A 55 -2.96 -10.56 14.46
CA ARG A 55 -2.60 -11.89 13.90
C ARG A 55 -2.52 -12.02 12.39
N LEU A 56 -2.65 -10.96 11.61
CA LEU A 56 -2.54 -11.09 10.16
C LEU A 56 -1.21 -10.56 9.59
N GLY A 57 -0.43 -9.77 10.33
CA GLY A 57 0.87 -9.29 9.82
C GLY A 57 0.75 -8.44 8.56
N PHE A 58 -0.41 -7.81 8.35
CA PHE A 58 -0.68 -6.84 7.28
C PHE A 58 -1.06 -5.49 7.88
N SER A 59 -0.60 -4.42 7.24
CA SER A 59 -1.09 -3.05 7.40
C SER A 59 -1.56 -2.54 6.05
N LEU A 60 -2.64 -1.75 6.03
CA LEU A 60 -3.14 -1.10 4.81
C LEU A 60 -3.11 0.42 5.00
N TYR A 61 -2.43 1.12 4.10
CA TYR A 61 -2.34 2.57 4.09
C TYR A 61 -2.93 3.13 2.79
N GLU A 62 -3.71 4.19 2.92
CA GLU A 62 -4.08 5.04 1.81
C GLU A 62 -3.08 6.20 1.70
N HIS A 63 -2.56 6.40 0.50
CA HIS A 63 -1.75 7.56 0.12
C HIS A 63 -2.58 8.39 -0.85
N ALA A 64 -3.29 9.39 -0.33
CA ALA A 64 -4.07 10.33 -1.13
C ALA A 64 -3.15 11.47 -1.61
N PHE A 65 -3.17 11.77 -2.91
CA PHE A 65 -2.38 12.82 -3.54
C PHE A 65 -3.30 13.84 -4.20
N LEU A 66 -3.12 15.12 -3.86
CA LEU A 66 -3.81 16.24 -4.50
C LEU A 66 -2.95 16.78 -5.65
N LEU A 67 -3.55 16.85 -6.84
CA LEU A 67 -2.89 17.27 -8.08
C LEU A 67 -3.21 18.73 -8.41
N PHE A 68 -2.37 19.38 -9.21
CA PHE A 68 -2.52 20.81 -9.58
C PHE A 68 -3.85 21.16 -10.28
N ASP A 69 -4.53 20.19 -10.89
CA ASP A 69 -5.86 20.39 -11.49
C ASP A 69 -7.00 20.31 -10.47
N GLY A 70 -6.68 20.11 -9.19
CA GLY A 70 -7.63 19.98 -8.08
C GLY A 70 -8.20 18.57 -7.91
N SER A 71 -7.79 17.61 -8.75
CA SER A 71 -8.19 16.21 -8.59
C SER A 71 -7.37 15.51 -7.51
N GLU A 72 -7.99 14.51 -6.88
CA GLU A 72 -7.36 13.64 -5.89
C GLU A 72 -7.19 12.23 -6.46
N VAL A 73 -6.03 11.63 -6.20
CA VAL A 73 -5.72 10.26 -6.59
C VAL A 73 -5.18 9.50 -5.38
N SER A 74 -5.79 8.35 -5.08
CA SER A 74 -5.32 7.47 -4.00
C SER A 74 -4.53 6.29 -4.52
N LEU A 75 -3.40 6.00 -3.87
CA LEU A 75 -2.70 4.74 -3.95
C LEU A 75 -2.86 3.97 -2.64
N TRP A 76 -2.94 2.65 -2.74
CA TRP A 76 -3.22 1.77 -1.61
C TRP A 76 -2.03 0.86 -1.37
N GLU A 77 -1.36 1.07 -0.24
CA GLU A 77 -0.21 0.28 0.16
C GLU A 77 -0.58 -0.83 1.12
N VAL A 78 -0.15 -2.05 0.80
CA VAL A 78 -0.15 -3.19 1.69
C VAL A 78 1.27 -3.43 2.17
N GLU A 79 1.51 -3.25 3.46
CA GLU A 79 2.75 -3.68 4.11
C GLU A 79 2.52 -5.01 4.81
N HIS A 80 3.38 -6.01 4.59
CA HIS A 80 3.21 -7.32 5.24
C HIS A 80 4.49 -8.16 5.36
N THR A 81 4.43 -9.20 6.21
CA THR A 81 5.48 -10.24 6.32
C THR A 81 5.03 -11.63 5.86
N ALA A 82 3.86 -11.72 5.22
CA ALA A 82 3.35 -12.93 4.55
C ALA A 82 4.15 -13.27 3.26
N THR A 83 5.41 -13.61 3.43
CA THR A 83 6.38 -14.05 2.42
C THR A 83 7.04 -15.34 2.90
N THR A 84 7.58 -16.15 1.99
CA THR A 84 8.21 -17.45 2.33
C THR A 84 9.36 -17.32 3.32
N ASP A 85 10.08 -16.20 3.28
CA ASP A 85 11.22 -15.87 4.14
C ASP A 85 10.85 -14.93 5.31
N GLY A 86 9.58 -14.53 5.43
CA GLY A 86 9.10 -13.60 6.45
C GLY A 86 9.61 -12.15 6.29
N ARG A 87 10.26 -11.82 5.16
CA ARG A 87 10.72 -10.45 4.90
C ARG A 87 9.53 -9.49 4.78
N HIS A 88 9.74 -8.27 5.28
CA HIS A 88 8.82 -7.16 5.06
C HIS A 88 8.71 -6.86 3.57
N MET A 89 7.48 -6.70 3.11
CA MET A 89 7.10 -6.50 1.72
C MET A 89 6.16 -5.30 1.63
N CYS A 90 6.37 -4.44 0.64
CA CYS A 90 5.46 -3.34 0.32
C CYS A 90 4.85 -3.60 -1.06
N GLU A 91 3.53 -3.67 -1.13
CA GLU A 91 2.78 -3.72 -2.38
C GLU A 91 1.93 -2.46 -2.52
N VAL A 92 1.75 -1.97 -3.74
CA VAL A 92 0.98 -0.74 -3.98
C VAL A 92 -0.02 -0.98 -5.10
N TYR A 93 -1.26 -0.59 -4.88
CA TYR A 93 -2.39 -0.82 -5.77
C TYR A 93 -3.11 0.48 -6.11
N VAL A 94 -3.71 0.54 -7.29
CA VAL A 94 -4.51 1.71 -7.73
C VAL A 94 -5.91 1.77 -7.07
N SER A 95 -6.30 0.76 -6.29
CA SER A 95 -7.59 0.75 -5.58
C SER A 95 -7.54 -0.05 -4.29
N GLU A 96 -8.35 0.36 -3.31
CA GLU A 96 -8.52 -0.35 -2.03
C GLU A 96 -8.97 -1.79 -2.25
N ARG A 97 -9.92 -1.99 -3.17
CA ARG A 97 -10.47 -3.31 -3.50
C ARG A 97 -9.38 -4.26 -3.97
N ALA A 98 -8.47 -3.80 -4.82
CA ALA A 98 -7.35 -4.61 -5.29
C ALA A 98 -6.37 -4.94 -4.16
N ALA A 99 -6.06 -3.96 -3.30
CA ALA A 99 -5.22 -4.15 -2.13
C ALA A 99 -5.80 -5.19 -1.15
N ARG A 100 -7.08 -5.06 -0.80
CA ARG A 100 -7.77 -6.03 0.06
C ARG A 100 -7.82 -7.43 -0.55
N ALA A 101 -8.11 -7.54 -1.85
CA ALA A 101 -8.07 -8.82 -2.55
C ALA A 101 -6.67 -9.45 -2.54
N ALA A 102 -5.60 -8.66 -2.63
CA ALA A 102 -4.24 -9.15 -2.51
C ALA A 102 -3.93 -9.66 -1.09
N MET A 103 -4.34 -8.92 -0.06
CA MET A 103 -4.22 -9.35 1.34
C MET A 103 -4.92 -10.70 1.56
N GLU A 104 -6.14 -10.88 1.07
CA GLU A 104 -6.88 -12.14 1.18
C GLU A 104 -6.17 -13.31 0.49
N ARG A 105 -5.66 -13.10 -0.74
CA ARG A 105 -4.89 -14.12 -1.46
C ARG A 105 -3.64 -14.53 -0.68
N ARG A 106 -2.91 -13.56 -0.12
CA ARG A 106 -1.68 -13.81 0.65
C ARG A 106 -1.97 -14.50 1.98
N ALA A 107 -3.02 -14.10 2.69
CA ALA A 107 -3.43 -14.75 3.93
C ALA A 107 -3.77 -16.24 3.71
N ARG A 108 -4.29 -16.61 2.54
CA ARG A 108 -4.54 -18.01 2.16
C ARG A 108 -3.25 -18.76 1.80
N ALA A 109 -2.29 -18.09 1.15
CA ALA A 109 -1.02 -18.69 0.73
C ALA A 109 -0.02 -18.86 1.89
N PHE A 110 -0.04 -17.94 2.85
CA PHE A 110 0.82 -17.92 4.03
C PHE A 110 -0.02 -17.83 5.30
N PRO A 111 -0.74 -18.92 5.66
CA PRO A 111 -1.47 -18.94 6.91
C PRO A 111 -0.49 -18.71 8.04
N VAL A 112 -0.76 -17.74 8.91
CA VAL A 112 0.07 -17.49 10.10
C VAL A 112 0.14 -18.78 10.89
N THR A 113 1.31 -19.42 10.90
CA THR A 113 1.56 -20.62 11.68
C THR A 113 1.21 -20.29 13.13
N ARG A 114 0.16 -20.92 13.66
CA ARG A 114 -0.15 -20.86 15.09
C ARG A 114 1.01 -21.56 15.81
N SER A 115 2.00 -20.80 16.26
CA SER A 115 2.92 -21.30 17.29
C SER A 115 2.05 -21.75 18.47
N ARG A 116 2.11 -23.05 18.75
CA ARG A 116 1.53 -23.68 19.94
C ARG A 116 2.32 -23.29 21.17
#